data_AF-G8YAF3-F1
#
_entry.id   AF-G8YAF3-F1
#
_cell.length_a   1.000
_cell.length_b   1.000
_cell.length_c   1.000
_cell.angle_alpha   90.00
_cell.angle_beta   90.00
_cell.angle_gamma   90.00
#
_symmetry.space_group_name_H-M   'P 1'
#
loop_
_entity.id
_entity.type
_entity.pdbx_description
1 polymer ?
#
loop_
_entity_poly.entity_id
_entity_poly.type
_entity_poly.pdbx_seq_one_letter_code
_entity_poly.pdbx_strand_id
1 'polypeptide(L)'
;MITEMSRHRSYFTEGRLVVRCAISTTNMPLAHNLNKVSKNVLSSNGQLHMKGRKYKQLQRATLRHQKLIQKKVITNERKEKQLGLTLFIRDKVLGEDNKCYTLDELKSFVKDYVYRYSGEIEKLQKERRPGRPKSSRQQKLETLQESEEQTFLSGYIVPDLSDEENVLRLRAWNGTTGGVTSIRHVKICKESTHIPGEDCNMDE
;
A
#
# COMPACT_ATOMS: atom_id res chain seq x y z
N MET A 1 16.19 -52.45 74.10
CA MET A 1 15.29 -51.34 73.71
C MET A 1 14.49 -51.78 72.50
N ILE A 2 13.27 -52.25 72.73
CA ILE A 2 12.21 -52.67 71.78
C ILE A 2 10.92 -52.21 72.49
N THR A 3 9.97 -51.45 71.92
CA THR A 3 8.88 -51.75 70.96
C THR A 3 8.14 -50.39 70.72
N GLU A 4 7.44 -50.02 69.64
CA GLU A 4 6.10 -50.44 69.12
C GLU A 4 5.71 -49.46 67.97
N MET A 5 5.32 -49.91 66.77
CA MET A 5 3.95 -50.09 66.22
C MET A 5 3.06 -48.84 65.96
N SER A 6 2.89 -48.56 64.64
CA SER A 6 1.61 -48.53 63.88
C SER A 6 0.49 -47.48 64.10
N ARG A 7 0.15 -46.83 62.97
CA ARG A 7 -1.16 -46.28 62.49
C ARG A 7 -1.74 -45.00 63.15
N HIS A 8 -1.95 -43.96 62.34
CA HIS A 8 -3.30 -43.63 61.85
C HIS A 8 -3.33 -42.55 60.76
N ARG A 9 -4.41 -42.61 59.99
CA ARG A 9 -4.77 -41.89 58.78
C ARG A 9 -5.68 -40.74 59.17
N SER A 10 -5.50 -39.56 58.58
CA SER A 10 -6.53 -38.52 58.59
C SER A 10 -6.54 -37.78 57.25
N TYR A 11 -7.70 -37.85 56.61
CA TYR A 11 -8.07 -37.16 55.40
C TYR A 11 -8.34 -35.69 55.71
N PHE A 12 -7.88 -34.78 54.85
CA PHE A 12 -8.32 -33.39 54.86
C PHE A 12 -9.20 -33.15 53.64
N THR A 13 -10.47 -32.85 53.91
CA THR A 13 -11.54 -32.53 52.96
C THR A 13 -11.50 -31.05 52.57
N GLU A 14 -12.27 -30.73 51.53
CA GLU A 14 -12.72 -29.38 51.13
C GLU A 14 -11.84 -28.59 50.13
N GLY A 15 -11.85 -29.08 48.89
CA GLY A 15 -12.67 -28.50 47.83
C GLY A 15 -12.93 -26.98 47.86
N ARG A 16 -11.96 -26.19 47.40
CA ARG A 16 -12.26 -24.91 46.74
C ARG A 16 -11.31 -24.71 45.57
N LEU A 17 -11.72 -25.21 44.41
CA LEU A 17 -11.06 -24.97 43.13
C LEU A 17 -11.38 -23.53 42.73
N VAL A 18 -10.63 -22.58 43.30
CA VAL A 18 -10.59 -21.22 42.75
C VAL A 18 -9.84 -21.34 41.44
N VAL A 19 -10.59 -21.49 40.35
CA VAL A 19 -10.09 -21.25 38.99
C VAL A 19 -9.74 -19.76 38.96
N ARG A 20 -8.54 -19.43 39.44
CA ARG A 20 -7.86 -18.20 39.05
C ARG A 20 -7.57 -18.38 37.57
N CYS A 21 -8.53 -17.99 36.74
CA CYS A 21 -8.29 -17.70 35.36
C CYS A 21 -7.21 -16.62 35.37
N ALA A 22 -5.96 -17.05 35.20
CA ALA A 22 -4.86 -16.18 34.87
C ALA A 22 -5.21 -15.61 33.50
N ILE A 23 -5.96 -14.51 33.51
CA ILE A 23 -6.01 -13.58 32.40
C ILE A 23 -4.58 -13.09 32.32
N SER A 24 -3.77 -13.84 31.57
CA SER A 24 -2.50 -13.41 31.02
C SER A 24 -2.81 -12.08 30.36
N THR A 25 -2.52 -11.01 31.07
CA THR A 25 -2.28 -9.71 30.47
C THR A 25 -1.11 -9.97 29.55
N THR A 26 -1.42 -10.37 28.32
CA THR A 26 -0.52 -10.26 27.21
C THR A 26 -0.24 -8.77 27.12
N ASN A 27 0.80 -8.39 27.84
CA ASN A 27 1.38 -7.07 27.87
C ASN A 27 1.86 -6.86 26.43
N MET A 28 0.96 -6.43 25.55
CA MET A 28 1.28 -6.09 24.17
C MET A 28 2.47 -5.15 24.29
N PRO A 29 3.66 -5.52 23.78
CA PRO A 29 4.86 -4.74 24.05
C PRO A 29 4.63 -3.35 23.49
N LEU A 30 4.52 -2.37 24.40
CA LEU A 30 4.30 -0.97 24.11
C LEU A 30 5.25 -0.59 22.96
N ALA A 31 4.69 -0.33 21.79
CA ALA A 31 5.45 -0.13 20.57
C ALA A 31 6.35 1.10 20.72
N HIS A 32 7.61 0.88 21.13
CA HIS A 32 8.49 1.97 21.45
C HIS A 32 8.96 2.64 20.16
N ASN A 33 8.52 3.87 19.93
CA ASN A 33 8.99 4.73 18.85
C ASN A 33 10.52 4.90 18.98
N LEU A 34 11.22 4.93 17.84
CA LEU A 34 12.67 5.19 17.78
C LEU A 34 13.06 6.43 18.60
N ASN A 35 12.31 7.52 18.48
CA ASN A 35 12.56 8.77 19.21
C ASN A 35 12.50 8.58 20.72
N LYS A 36 11.65 7.68 21.20
CA LYS A 36 11.56 7.37 22.62
C LYS A 36 12.73 6.46 23.02
N VAL A 37 13.08 5.46 22.20
CA VAL A 37 14.19 4.51 22.52
C VAL A 37 15.50 5.26 22.56
N SER A 38 15.76 6.13 21.57
CA SER A 38 16.96 6.94 21.52
C SER A 38 17.08 7.85 22.74
N LYS A 39 16.01 8.55 23.13
CA LYS A 39 15.99 9.38 24.35
C LYS A 39 16.30 8.59 25.61
N ASN A 40 15.72 7.40 25.78
CA ASN A 40 15.98 6.54 26.94
C ASN A 40 17.41 5.98 26.96
N VAL A 41 17.99 5.74 25.77
CA VAL A 41 19.38 5.30 25.63
C VAL A 41 20.33 6.45 25.96
N LEU A 42 20.05 7.66 25.49
CA LEU A 42 20.81 8.88 25.74
C LEU A 42 20.74 9.34 27.21
N SER A 43 19.57 9.23 27.85
CA SER A 43 19.41 9.58 29.27
C SER A 43 20.13 8.63 30.21
N SER A 44 20.59 7.49 29.71
CA SER A 44 21.29 6.51 30.50
C SER A 44 22.80 6.77 30.42
N ASN A 45 23.36 7.35 31.48
CA ASN A 45 24.75 7.83 31.57
C ASN A 45 25.80 6.71 31.56
N GLY A 46 25.92 5.94 30.47
CA GLY A 46 26.92 4.89 30.35
C GLY A 46 27.29 4.56 28.91
N GLN A 47 28.57 4.20 28.72
CA GLN A 47 29.13 3.76 27.45
C GLN A 47 28.31 2.60 26.84
N LEU A 48 27.82 2.77 25.61
CA LEU A 48 27.04 1.75 24.93
C LEU A 48 27.94 0.62 24.43
N HIS A 49 27.89 -0.53 25.10
CA HIS A 49 28.56 -1.72 24.61
C HIS A 49 27.82 -2.31 23.41
N MET A 50 28.56 -2.71 22.37
CA MET A 50 28.02 -3.29 21.11
C MET A 50 27.12 -4.50 21.34
N LYS A 51 27.43 -5.37 22.31
CA LYS A 51 26.59 -6.54 22.65
C LYS A 51 25.57 -6.26 23.75
N GLY A 52 25.50 -5.03 24.26
CA GLY A 52 24.67 -4.63 25.39
C GLY A 52 23.16 -4.62 25.06
N ARG A 53 22.33 -4.78 26.11
CA ARG A 53 20.86 -4.77 25.98
C ARG A 53 20.34 -3.49 25.32
N LYS A 54 20.87 -2.33 25.71
CA LYS A 54 20.48 -1.02 25.18
C LYS A 54 20.82 -0.86 23.70
N TYR A 55 21.99 -1.32 23.26
CA TYR A 55 22.35 -1.33 21.84
C TYR A 55 21.39 -2.22 21.03
N LYS A 56 21.09 -3.43 21.51
CA LYS A 56 20.11 -4.32 20.86
C LYS A 56 18.71 -3.70 20.80
N GLN A 57 18.29 -2.98 21.84
CA GLN A 57 17.01 -2.25 21.85
C GLN A 57 16.99 -1.12 20.81
N LEU A 58 18.05 -0.32 20.74
CA LEU A 58 18.21 0.73 19.73
C LEU A 58 18.19 0.13 18.33
N GLN A 59 18.98 -0.91 18.06
CA GLN A 59 19.02 -1.59 16.77
C GLN A 59 17.65 -2.12 16.34
N ARG A 60 16.91 -2.77 17.23
CA ARG A 60 15.54 -3.25 16.94
C ARG A 60 14.59 -2.09 16.60
N ALA A 61 14.70 -0.97 17.32
CA ALA A 61 13.90 0.21 17.07
C ALA A 61 14.23 0.86 15.72
N THR A 62 15.52 0.96 15.37
CA THR A 62 16.01 1.46 14.08
C THR A 62 15.52 0.60 12.92
N LEU A 63 15.69 -0.72 13.00
CA LEU A 63 15.21 -1.64 11.95
C LEU A 63 13.69 -1.57 11.79
N ARG A 64 12.94 -1.45 12.89
CA ARG A 64 11.48 -1.26 12.83
C ARG A 64 11.12 0.06 12.14
N HIS A 65 11.79 1.15 12.51
CA HIS A 65 11.54 2.47 11.94
C HIS A 65 11.82 2.48 10.43
N GLN A 66 12.94 1.90 9.99
CA GLN A 66 13.27 1.73 8.57
C GLN A 66 12.16 0.98 7.82
N LYS A 67 11.66 -0.15 8.36
CA LYS A 67 10.55 -0.89 7.76
C LYS A 67 9.26 -0.07 7.65
N LEU A 68 8.95 0.73 8.66
CA LEU A 68 7.77 1.60 8.65
C LEU A 68 7.90 2.71 7.61
N ILE A 69 9.08 3.34 7.50
CA ILE A 69 9.37 4.32 6.45
C ILE A 69 9.19 3.68 5.06
N GLN A 70 9.80 2.52 4.83
CA GLN A 70 9.70 1.80 3.55
C GLN A 70 8.23 1.49 3.19
N LYS A 71 7.43 1.01 4.14
CA LYS A 71 6.00 0.79 3.93
C LYS A 71 5.25 2.06 3.58
N LYS A 72 5.58 3.19 4.24
CA LYS A 72 4.97 4.50 3.95
C LYS A 72 5.32 4.98 2.54
N VAL A 73 6.59 4.85 2.14
CA VAL A 73 7.07 5.20 0.79
C VAL A 73 6.31 4.38 -0.26
N ILE A 74 6.29 3.05 -0.15
CA ILE A 74 5.58 2.18 -1.10
C ILE A 74 4.08 2.53 -1.18
N THR A 75 3.45 2.83 -0.04
CA THR A 75 2.03 3.19 -0.01
C THR A 75 1.78 4.55 -0.69
N ASN A 76 2.66 5.52 -0.45
CA ASN A 76 2.56 6.84 -1.06
C ASN A 76 2.80 6.76 -2.58
N GLU A 77 3.83 6.03 -3.03
CA GLU A 77 4.09 5.82 -4.46
C GLU A 77 2.90 5.21 -5.19
N ARG A 78 2.21 4.23 -4.57
CA ARG A 78 0.98 3.65 -5.14
C ARG A 78 -0.14 4.69 -5.27
N LYS A 79 -0.34 5.51 -4.23
CA LYS A 79 -1.33 6.59 -4.25
C LYS A 79 -0.98 7.63 -5.31
N GLU A 80 0.27 8.07 -5.38
CA GLU A 80 0.74 9.05 -6.36
C GLU A 80 0.52 8.57 -7.79
N LYS A 81 0.80 7.29 -8.10
CA LYS A 81 0.52 6.70 -9.41
C LYS A 81 -0.98 6.72 -9.74
N GLN A 82 -1.84 6.35 -8.79
CA GLN A 82 -3.29 6.42 -8.96
C GLN A 82 -3.75 7.86 -9.19
N LEU A 83 -3.27 8.81 -8.37
CA LEU A 83 -3.59 10.22 -8.50
C LEU A 83 -3.19 10.78 -9.86
N GLY A 84 -1.99 10.44 -10.35
CA GLY A 84 -1.52 10.91 -11.66
C GLY A 84 -2.45 10.49 -12.80
N LEU A 85 -2.93 9.24 -12.77
CA LEU A 85 -3.88 8.75 -13.76
C LEU A 85 -5.27 9.41 -13.60
N THR A 86 -5.79 9.51 -12.37
CA THR A 86 -7.09 10.16 -12.11
C THR A 86 -7.08 11.63 -12.53
N LEU A 87 -5.97 12.34 -12.30
CA LEU A 87 -5.79 13.73 -12.76
C LEU A 87 -5.78 13.81 -14.28
N PHE A 88 -5.02 12.94 -14.96
CA PHE A 88 -4.99 12.92 -16.42
C PHE A 88 -6.39 12.70 -17.02
N ILE A 89 -7.16 11.78 -16.45
CA ILE A 89 -8.52 11.50 -16.91
C ILE A 89 -9.45 12.67 -16.62
N ARG A 90 -9.35 13.29 -15.44
CA ARG A 90 -10.10 14.51 -15.14
C ARG A 90 -9.83 15.60 -16.16
N ASP A 91 -8.57 15.83 -16.52
CA ASP A 91 -8.20 16.89 -17.47
C ASP A 91 -8.78 16.61 -18.88
N LYS A 92 -8.88 15.34 -19.28
CA LYS A 92 -9.59 14.93 -20.51
C LYS A 92 -11.10 15.18 -20.40
N VAL A 93 -11.72 14.76 -19.30
CA VAL A 93 -13.16 14.90 -19.04
C VAL A 93 -13.60 16.36 -18.84
N LEU A 94 -12.69 17.26 -18.46
CA LEU A 94 -12.95 18.70 -18.41
C LEU A 94 -12.92 19.36 -19.79
N GLY A 95 -12.23 18.75 -20.77
CA GLY A 95 -12.21 19.23 -22.16
C GLY A 95 -13.44 18.83 -22.98
N GLU A 96 -14.21 17.85 -22.50
CA GLU A 96 -15.37 17.29 -23.20
C GLU A 96 -16.62 17.38 -22.32
N ASP A 97 -17.74 17.84 -22.89
CA ASP A 97 -19.01 18.03 -22.15
C ASP A 97 -19.88 16.76 -22.04
N ASN A 98 -19.30 15.59 -22.32
CA ASN A 98 -20.01 14.31 -22.26
C ASN A 98 -20.46 13.99 -20.82
N LYS A 99 -21.68 13.44 -20.69
CA LYS A 99 -22.26 13.09 -19.37
C LYS A 99 -21.75 11.77 -18.82
N CYS A 100 -21.57 10.80 -19.72
CA CYS A 100 -21.08 9.45 -19.43
C CYS A 100 -20.08 9.07 -20.52
N TYR A 101 -19.21 8.13 -20.20
CA TYR A 101 -18.22 7.59 -21.13
C TYR A 101 -18.35 6.07 -21.20
N THR A 102 -18.04 5.54 -22.38
CA THR A 102 -18.01 4.10 -22.59
C THR A 102 -16.71 3.49 -22.07
N LEU A 103 -16.71 2.18 -21.82
CA LEU A 103 -15.52 1.44 -21.42
C LEU A 103 -14.37 1.60 -22.43
N ASP A 104 -14.69 1.61 -23.73
CA ASP A 104 -13.69 1.77 -24.79
C ASP A 104 -13.05 3.16 -24.80
N GLU A 105 -13.81 4.22 -24.51
CA GLU A 105 -13.27 5.57 -24.30
C GLU A 105 -12.37 5.62 -23.08
N LEU A 106 -12.75 4.97 -21.99
CA LEU A 106 -11.93 4.91 -20.78
C LEU A 106 -10.62 4.16 -21.01
N LYS A 107 -10.64 3.06 -21.77
CA LYS A 107 -9.42 2.37 -22.23
C LYS A 107 -8.57 3.25 -23.13
N SER A 108 -9.19 4.03 -24.01
CA SER A 108 -8.52 5.01 -24.86
C SER A 108 -7.77 6.03 -23.99
N PHE A 109 -8.40 6.59 -22.96
CA PHE A 109 -7.73 7.52 -22.04
C PHE A 109 -6.57 6.87 -21.29
N VAL A 110 -6.71 5.63 -20.82
CA VAL A 110 -5.61 4.91 -20.18
C VAL A 110 -4.48 4.63 -21.18
N LYS A 111 -4.80 4.29 -22.42
CA LYS A 111 -3.81 4.08 -23.49
C LYS A 111 -3.05 5.37 -23.79
N ASP A 112 -3.74 6.49 -23.93
CA ASP A 112 -3.13 7.81 -24.11
C ASP A 112 -2.18 8.16 -22.95
N TYR A 113 -2.59 7.83 -21.73
CA TYR A 113 -1.73 8.00 -20.56
C TYR A 113 -0.44 7.17 -20.70
N VAL A 114 -0.54 5.87 -20.98
CA VAL A 114 0.63 4.97 -21.11
C VAL A 114 1.58 5.43 -22.23
N TYR A 115 1.04 5.84 -23.38
CA TYR A 115 1.84 6.21 -24.56
C TYR A 115 2.24 7.69 -24.62
N ARG A 116 2.04 8.47 -23.54
CA ARG A 116 2.32 9.92 -23.51
C ARG A 116 3.77 10.30 -23.85
N TYR A 117 4.72 9.41 -23.57
CA TYR A 117 6.15 9.63 -23.85
C TYR A 117 6.67 8.95 -25.12
N SER A 118 5.82 8.22 -25.86
CA SER A 118 6.20 7.48 -27.06
C SER A 118 6.91 8.38 -28.09
N GLY A 119 6.34 9.55 -28.38
CA GLY A 119 6.93 10.51 -29.30
C GLY A 119 8.27 11.10 -28.84
N GLU A 120 8.52 11.18 -27.53
CA GLU A 120 9.83 11.61 -27.01
C GLU A 120 10.87 10.50 -27.16
N ILE A 121 10.50 9.25 -26.87
CA ILE A 121 11.35 8.08 -27.05
C ILE A 121 11.77 7.95 -28.52
N GLU A 122 10.83 8.12 -29.46
CA GLU A 122 11.13 8.10 -30.90
C GLU A 122 12.11 9.20 -31.33
N LYS A 123 11.95 10.42 -30.80
CA LYS A 123 12.89 11.52 -31.08
C LYS A 123 14.30 11.18 -30.59
N LEU A 124 14.42 10.70 -29.35
CA LEU A 124 15.72 10.29 -28.79
C LEU A 124 16.34 9.11 -29.55
N GLN A 125 15.53 8.19 -30.05
CA GLN A 125 15.99 7.09 -30.89
C GLN A 125 16.49 7.56 -32.26
N LYS A 126 15.84 8.55 -32.88
CA LYS A 126 16.24 9.15 -34.17
C LYS A 126 17.50 9.99 -34.07
N GLU A 127 17.67 10.77 -33.00
CA GLU A 127 18.88 11.57 -32.75
C GLU A 127 20.11 10.71 -32.47
N ARG A 128 19.89 9.47 -32.03
CA ARG A 128 20.95 8.53 -31.70
C ARG A 128 21.60 7.97 -32.97
N ARG A 129 22.89 8.24 -33.12
CA ARG A 129 23.72 7.59 -34.16
C ARG A 129 23.73 6.07 -33.99
N PRO A 130 23.74 5.29 -35.09
CA PRO A 130 23.82 3.84 -35.01
C PRO A 130 25.08 3.42 -34.23
N GLY A 131 24.93 2.43 -33.34
CA GLY A 131 26.01 1.91 -32.50
C GLY A 131 26.25 2.61 -31.15
N ARG A 132 25.62 3.76 -30.86
CA ARG A 132 25.70 4.39 -29.53
C ARG A 132 24.72 3.73 -28.54
N PRO A 133 25.11 3.47 -27.27
CA PRO A 133 24.17 3.00 -26.25
C PRO A 133 23.05 4.03 -25.97
N LYS A 134 21.93 3.56 -25.42
CA LYS A 134 20.79 4.41 -25.06
C LYS A 134 21.21 5.44 -24.01
N SER A 135 20.70 6.66 -24.13
CA SER A 135 20.90 7.69 -23.09
C SER A 135 20.19 7.29 -21.79
N SER A 136 20.69 7.76 -20.64
CA SER A 136 20.03 7.53 -19.34
C SER A 136 18.56 8.01 -19.35
N ARG A 137 18.28 9.11 -20.05
CA ARG A 137 16.91 9.62 -20.20
C ARG A 137 16.04 8.65 -21.00
N GLN A 138 16.53 8.19 -22.15
CA GLN A 138 15.84 7.22 -23.00
C GLN A 138 15.53 5.94 -22.22
N GLN A 139 16.52 5.39 -21.51
CA GLN A 139 16.34 4.17 -20.71
C GLN A 139 15.28 4.36 -19.61
N LYS A 140 15.28 5.51 -18.93
CA LYS A 140 14.25 5.81 -17.91
C LYS A 140 12.84 5.88 -18.50
N LEU A 141 12.68 6.51 -19.65
CA LEU A 141 11.37 6.64 -20.31
C LEU A 141 10.87 5.29 -20.83
N GLU A 142 11.75 4.49 -21.43
CA GLU A 142 11.41 3.13 -21.89
C GLU A 142 11.02 2.23 -20.72
N THR A 143 11.81 2.19 -19.63
CA THR A 143 11.46 1.42 -18.44
C THR A 143 10.17 1.89 -17.79
N LEU A 144 9.90 3.22 -17.80
CA LEU A 144 8.64 3.76 -17.31
C LEU A 144 7.48 3.25 -18.17
N GLN A 145 7.55 3.40 -19.49
CA GLN A 145 6.52 2.95 -20.41
C GLN A 145 6.28 1.44 -20.31
N GLU A 146 7.33 0.63 -20.29
CA GLU A 146 7.24 -0.83 -20.08
C GLU A 146 6.52 -1.14 -18.77
N SER A 147 6.84 -0.45 -17.68
CA SER A 147 6.18 -0.67 -16.37
C SER A 147 4.70 -0.28 -16.38
N GLU A 148 4.33 0.75 -17.14
CA GLU A 148 2.95 1.21 -17.29
C GLU A 148 2.15 0.26 -18.20
N GLU A 149 2.75 -0.25 -19.27
CA GLU A 149 2.16 -1.27 -20.14
C GLU A 149 1.88 -2.57 -19.35
N GLN A 150 2.83 -3.03 -18.53
CA GLN A 150 2.60 -4.18 -17.64
C GLN A 150 1.48 -3.92 -16.63
N THR A 151 1.38 -2.69 -16.14
CA THR A 151 0.28 -2.29 -15.24
C THR A 151 -1.05 -2.29 -15.98
N PHE A 152 -1.09 -1.89 -17.26
CA PHE A 152 -2.31 -1.93 -18.07
C PHE A 152 -2.78 -3.36 -18.37
N LEU A 153 -1.84 -4.28 -18.55
CA LEU A 153 -2.13 -5.71 -18.68
C LEU A 153 -2.70 -6.29 -17.38
N SER A 154 -2.09 -5.97 -16.23
CA SER A 154 -2.56 -6.43 -14.91
C SER A 154 -3.86 -5.75 -14.45
N GLY A 155 -4.07 -4.53 -14.90
CA GLY A 155 -5.24 -3.68 -14.71
C GLY A 155 -4.98 -2.46 -13.85
N TYR A 156 -5.39 -1.29 -14.35
CA TYR A 156 -5.34 -0.01 -13.64
C TYR A 156 -6.59 0.20 -12.79
N ILE A 157 -6.43 0.93 -11.68
CA ILE A 157 -7.56 1.42 -10.87
C ILE A 157 -7.87 2.83 -11.37
N VAL A 158 -9.08 3.03 -11.89
CA VAL A 158 -9.48 4.19 -12.68
C VAL A 158 -10.83 4.71 -12.16
N PRO A 159 -11.11 6.03 -12.13
CA PRO A 159 -12.45 6.50 -11.84
C PRO A 159 -13.46 5.93 -12.85
N ASP A 160 -14.61 5.49 -12.36
CA ASP A 160 -15.68 5.00 -13.22
C ASP A 160 -16.38 6.17 -13.92
N LEU A 161 -16.44 6.14 -15.24
CA LEU A 161 -17.04 7.23 -16.03
C LEU A 161 -18.40 6.84 -16.63
N SER A 162 -18.91 5.66 -16.33
CA SER A 162 -20.20 5.17 -16.84
C SER A 162 -21.37 5.91 -16.18
N ASP A 163 -21.22 6.29 -14.91
CA ASP A 163 -22.23 7.01 -14.13
C ASP A 163 -22.04 8.53 -14.21
N GLU A 164 -23.10 9.24 -14.61
CA GLU A 164 -23.11 10.72 -14.68
C GLU A 164 -22.77 11.37 -13.34
N GLU A 165 -23.29 10.83 -12.22
CA GLU A 165 -22.98 11.35 -10.89
C GLU A 165 -21.48 11.29 -10.57
N ASN A 166 -20.81 10.20 -10.96
CA ASN A 166 -19.39 10.02 -10.68
C ASN A 166 -18.54 10.94 -11.56
N VAL A 167 -18.96 11.18 -12.80
CA VAL A 167 -18.36 12.17 -13.70
C VAL A 167 -18.46 13.58 -13.12
N LEU A 168 -19.62 13.97 -12.59
CA LEU A 168 -19.80 15.27 -11.91
C LEU A 168 -18.89 15.39 -10.68
N ARG A 169 -18.78 14.34 -9.86
CA ARG A 169 -17.85 14.30 -8.71
C ARG A 169 -16.40 14.45 -9.16
N LEU A 170 -16.01 13.79 -10.25
CA LEU A 170 -14.65 13.89 -10.80
C LEU A 170 -14.34 15.29 -11.32
N ARG A 171 -15.30 15.95 -11.99
CA ARG A 171 -15.17 17.35 -12.46
C ARG A 171 -15.03 18.33 -11.30
N ALA A 172 -15.85 18.17 -10.26
CA ALA A 172 -15.82 19.01 -9.06
C ALA A 172 -14.60 18.77 -8.15
N TRP A 173 -13.87 17.67 -8.36
CA TRP A 173 -12.71 17.34 -7.54
C TRP A 173 -11.52 18.27 -7.83
N ASN A 174 -10.88 18.78 -6.77
CA ASN A 174 -9.80 19.77 -6.84
C ASN A 174 -8.39 19.16 -6.99
N GLY A 175 -8.26 17.87 -7.30
CA GLY A 175 -6.95 17.22 -7.43
C GLY A 175 -6.29 16.80 -6.10
N THR A 176 -7.00 16.89 -4.97
CA THR A 176 -6.46 16.55 -3.65
C THR A 176 -6.44 15.04 -3.38
N THR A 177 -5.38 14.54 -2.73
CA THR A 177 -5.24 13.10 -2.42
C THR A 177 -6.39 12.53 -1.58
N GLY A 178 -6.94 13.31 -0.67
CA GLY A 178 -8.07 12.89 0.17
C GLY A 178 -9.41 12.88 -0.57
N GLY A 179 -9.59 13.72 -1.60
CA GLY A 179 -10.82 13.77 -2.38
C GLY A 179 -10.99 12.60 -3.35
N VAL A 180 -9.92 11.84 -3.63
CA VAL A 180 -10.02 10.67 -4.52
C VAL A 180 -10.84 9.55 -3.90
N THR A 181 -10.88 9.42 -2.57
CA THR A 181 -11.65 8.34 -1.93
C THR A 181 -13.16 8.49 -2.07
N SER A 182 -13.69 9.68 -2.39
CA SER A 182 -15.13 9.88 -2.62
C SER A 182 -15.58 9.54 -4.03
N ILE A 183 -14.65 9.33 -4.96
CA ILE A 183 -14.94 8.96 -6.35
C ILE A 183 -14.94 7.43 -6.45
N ARG A 184 -15.94 6.85 -7.14
CA ARG A 184 -15.97 5.40 -7.39
C ARG A 184 -14.87 5.04 -8.38
N HIS A 185 -14.12 3.98 -8.07
CA HIS A 185 -13.06 3.46 -8.92
C HIS A 185 -13.34 2.03 -9.34
N VAL A 186 -12.96 1.70 -10.56
CA VAL A 186 -13.07 0.37 -11.16
C VAL A 186 -11.70 -0.08 -11.65
N LYS A 187 -11.50 -1.40 -11.73
CA LYS A 187 -10.26 -1.98 -12.26
C LYS A 187 -10.44 -2.31 -13.73
N ILE A 188 -9.60 -1.74 -14.60
CA ILE A 188 -9.70 -1.90 -16.07
C ILE A 188 -8.41 -2.51 -16.60
N CYS A 189 -8.56 -3.57 -17.40
CA CYS A 189 -7.46 -4.25 -18.08
C CYS A 189 -7.54 -4.00 -19.59
N LYS A 190 -6.44 -4.23 -20.31
CA LYS A 190 -6.41 -4.13 -21.78
C LYS A 190 -7.49 -4.98 -22.46
N GLU A 191 -7.74 -6.18 -21.95
CA GLU A 191 -8.67 -7.18 -22.51
C GLU A 191 -10.06 -7.15 -21.88
N SER A 192 -10.33 -6.31 -20.87
CA SER A 192 -11.60 -6.37 -20.14
C SER A 192 -12.77 -5.97 -21.04
N THR A 193 -13.72 -6.85 -21.29
CA THR A 193 -14.93 -6.57 -22.09
C THR A 193 -16.04 -5.91 -21.27
N HIS A 194 -15.97 -6.02 -19.94
CA HIS A 194 -17.01 -5.62 -19.01
C HIS A 194 -16.43 -4.97 -17.75
N ILE A 195 -17.18 -4.07 -17.12
CA ILE A 195 -16.77 -3.46 -15.85
C ILE A 195 -17.15 -4.42 -14.71
N PRO A 196 -16.19 -4.85 -13.86
CA PRO A 196 -16.52 -5.73 -12.73
C PRO A 196 -17.44 -5.00 -11.74
N GLY A 197 -18.71 -5.39 -11.71
CA GLY A 197 -19.77 -4.79 -10.88
C GLY A 197 -21.11 -4.62 -11.58
N GLU A 198 -21.17 -4.72 -12.91
CA GLU A 198 -22.42 -4.91 -13.63
C GLU A 198 -22.76 -6.42 -13.57
N ASP A 199 -23.59 -6.83 -12.62
CA ASP A 199 -24.33 -8.08 -12.78
C ASP A 199 -25.26 -7.86 -13.98
N CYS A 200 -24.90 -8.44 -15.13
CA CYS A 200 -25.81 -8.55 -16.25
C CYS A 200 -26.97 -9.44 -15.77
N ASN A 201 -28.08 -8.84 -15.33
CA ASN A 201 -29.36 -9.53 -15.34
C ASN A 201 -29.65 -9.84 -16.81
N MET A 202 -29.24 -11.03 -17.25
CA MET A 202 -29.76 -11.66 -18.43
C MET A 202 -31.16 -12.12 -18.07
N ASP A 203 -32.14 -11.22 -18.20
CA ASP A 203 -33.54 -11.59 -18.11
C ASP A 203 -33.88 -12.52 -19.29
N GLU A 204 -34.40 -13.71 -18.96
CA GLU A 204 -34.98 -14.70 -19.89
C GLU A 204 -36.22 -14.17 -20.61
#